data_AF-A0AAE3VIT5-F1
#
_entry.id   AF-A0AAE3VIT5-F1
#
_cell.length_a   1.000
_cell.length_b   1.000
_cell.length_c   1.000
_cell.angle_alpha   90.00
_cell.angle_beta   90.00
_cell.angle_gamma   90.00
#
_symmetry.space_group_name_H-M   'P 1'
#
loop_
_entity.id
_entity.type
_entity.pdbx_description
1 polymer ?
#
loop_
_entity_poly.entity_id
_entity_poly.type
_entity_poly.pdbx_seq_one_letter_code
_entity_poly.pdbx_strand_id
1 'polypeptide(L)'
;MRAVGLLSLFFLLMSFCCYSQENDKLTKLQRQHLMVHKNAQAAVRQKNPDHRKIFKAIYTFVSESNKQMFVWNQREAQGHLEKANRALADNKPAMAQKLKTIAIAYDNMSKINKQIVEAFEKEDSNSLQVLTATYIEQEMVMKNNGLKTFPREWFGEAEAVVVLRQMAQK
;
A
#
# COMPACT_ATOMS: atom_id res chain seq x y z
N MET A 1 26.98 -29.74 8.55
CA MET A 1 26.18 -28.51 8.59
C MET A 1 25.87 -28.06 7.16
N ARG A 2 24.66 -28.33 6.67
CA ARG A 2 24.17 -27.84 5.38
C ARG A 2 22.87 -27.10 5.67
N ALA A 3 22.89 -25.78 5.59
CA ALA A 3 21.72 -24.93 5.70
C ALA A 3 20.90 -25.05 4.40
N VAL A 4 20.18 -26.16 4.29
CA VAL A 4 19.14 -26.36 3.29
C VAL A 4 17.83 -26.26 4.04
N GLY A 5 16.98 -25.30 3.68
CA GLY A 5 15.56 -25.38 4.02
C GLY A 5 14.93 -24.21 4.79
N LEU A 6 15.19 -22.95 4.41
CA LEU A 6 14.38 -21.82 4.91
C LEU A 6 14.04 -20.75 3.87
N LEU A 7 14.15 -21.07 2.58
CA LEU A 7 13.72 -20.20 1.47
C LEU A 7 12.49 -20.74 0.72
N SER A 8 11.89 -21.82 1.22
CA SER A 8 10.75 -22.50 0.59
C SER A 8 9.41 -22.21 1.26
N LEU A 9 9.35 -21.34 2.26
CA LEU A 9 8.09 -20.92 2.90
C LEU A 9 7.51 -19.67 2.24
N PHE A 10 7.58 -19.59 0.91
CA PHE A 10 7.29 -18.38 0.12
C PHE A 10 6.00 -18.50 -0.72
N PHE A 11 5.12 -19.48 -0.45
CA PHE A 11 4.06 -19.84 -1.41
C PHE A 11 2.63 -20.00 -0.89
N LEU A 12 2.31 -19.82 0.39
CA LEU A 12 1.05 -20.38 0.90
C LEU A 12 0.26 -19.58 1.95
N LEU A 13 0.32 -18.23 1.96
CA LEU A 13 -0.54 -17.45 2.88
C LEU A 13 -1.22 -16.19 2.31
N MET A 14 -1.33 -16.00 0.99
CA MET A 14 -2.13 -14.89 0.43
C MET A 14 -3.16 -15.38 -0.59
N SER A 15 -4.01 -16.30 -0.16
CA SER A 15 -5.21 -16.75 -0.89
C SER A 15 -6.41 -15.82 -0.69
N PHE A 16 -6.20 -14.50 -0.74
CA PHE A 16 -7.25 -13.51 -0.98
C PHE A 16 -6.69 -12.47 -1.95
N CYS A 17 -6.72 -12.81 -3.24
CA CYS A 17 -6.42 -11.88 -4.33
C CYS A 17 -7.58 -10.88 -4.49
N CYS A 18 -7.77 -9.99 -3.51
CA CYS A 18 -8.59 -8.81 -3.65
C CYS A 18 -7.70 -7.69 -4.19
N TYR A 19 -7.63 -7.55 -5.51
CA TYR A 19 -6.89 -6.48 -6.17
C TYR A 19 -7.60 -5.16 -5.94
N SER A 20 -6.94 -4.21 -5.29
CA SER A 20 -7.57 -2.95 -4.88
C SER A 20 -7.57 -1.90 -6.01
N GLN A 21 -6.70 -2.00 -7.01
CA GLN A 21 -6.63 -1.05 -8.12
C GLN A 21 -7.47 -1.48 -9.31
N GLU A 22 -8.64 -0.86 -9.47
CA GLU A 22 -9.44 -0.88 -10.70
C GLU A 22 -9.13 0.39 -11.51
N ASN A 23 -8.22 0.31 -12.48
CA ASN A 23 -8.02 1.42 -13.42
C ASN A 23 -7.54 0.93 -14.79
N ASP A 24 -8.33 1.19 -15.84
CA ASP A 24 -8.05 0.72 -17.20
C ASP A 24 -6.83 1.40 -17.84
N LYS A 25 -6.38 2.53 -17.27
CA LYS A 25 -5.23 3.30 -17.76
C LYS A 25 -4.19 3.49 -16.68
N LEU A 26 -3.06 2.81 -16.86
CA LEU A 26 -1.87 2.95 -16.01
C LEU A 26 -1.25 4.34 -16.13
N THR A 27 -0.97 4.98 -14.99
CA THR A 27 -0.19 6.22 -14.92
C THR A 27 1.26 6.00 -15.38
N LYS A 28 2.02 7.08 -15.59
CA LYS A 28 3.45 7.00 -15.91
C LYS A 28 4.24 6.32 -14.78
N LEU A 29 3.96 6.66 -13.53
CA LEU A 29 4.65 6.09 -12.36
C LEU A 29 4.31 4.61 -12.18
N GLN A 30 3.04 4.24 -12.33
CA GLN A 30 2.60 2.84 -12.30
C GLN A 30 3.32 2.00 -13.37
N ARG A 31 3.43 2.50 -14.62
CA ARG A 31 4.20 1.82 -15.68
C ARG A 31 5.67 1.65 -15.32
N GLN A 32 6.30 2.69 -14.76
CA GLN A 32 7.70 2.61 -14.32
C GLN A 32 7.87 1.59 -13.21
N HIS A 33 6.96 1.55 -12.24
CA HIS A 33 7.01 0.57 -11.17
C HIS A 33 6.83 -0.87 -11.67
N LEU A 34 5.92 -1.11 -12.64
CA LEU A 34 5.78 -2.42 -13.29
C LEU A 34 7.06 -2.84 -14.02
N MET A 35 7.77 -1.90 -14.65
CA MET A 35 9.08 -2.18 -15.27
C MET A 35 10.13 -2.57 -14.25
N VAL A 36 10.13 -1.97 -13.05
CA VAL A 36 10.99 -2.40 -11.94
C VAL A 36 10.68 -3.84 -11.54
N HIS A 37 9.41 -4.20 -11.36
CA HIS A 37 8.99 -5.57 -11.07
C HIS A 37 9.43 -6.56 -12.16
N LYS A 38 9.24 -6.21 -13.43
CA LYS A 38 9.69 -7.04 -14.58
C LYS A 38 11.21 -7.27 -14.55
N ASN A 39 11.99 -6.22 -14.30
CA ASN A 39 13.45 -6.30 -14.25
C ASN A 39 13.92 -7.13 -13.04
N ALA A 40 13.27 -6.99 -11.89
CA ALA A 40 13.55 -7.80 -10.71
C ALA A 40 13.30 -9.29 -10.98
N GLN A 41 12.16 -9.63 -11.61
CA GLN A 41 11.84 -11.00 -12.01
C GLN A 41 12.87 -11.58 -12.99
N ALA A 42 13.35 -10.78 -13.95
CA ALA A 42 14.40 -11.20 -14.89
C ALA A 42 15.73 -11.49 -14.18
N ALA A 43 16.16 -10.62 -13.25
CA ALA A 43 17.39 -10.81 -12.48
C ALA A 43 17.35 -12.07 -11.61
N VAL A 44 16.21 -12.34 -10.96
CA VAL A 44 15.99 -13.57 -10.18
C VAL A 44 16.08 -14.81 -11.07
N ARG A 45 15.44 -14.80 -12.26
CA ARG A 45 15.51 -15.92 -13.22
C ARG A 45 16.93 -16.18 -13.72
N GLN A 46 17.73 -15.12 -13.87
CA GLN A 46 19.15 -15.20 -14.25
C GLN A 46 20.06 -15.65 -13.10
N LYS A 47 19.52 -15.95 -11.91
CA LYS A 47 20.24 -16.37 -10.71
C LYS A 47 21.33 -15.37 -10.25
N ASN A 48 21.19 -14.10 -10.63
CA ASN A 48 22.09 -13.02 -10.19
C ASN A 48 21.30 -11.81 -9.64
N PRO A 49 20.43 -12.00 -8.63
CA PRO A 49 19.68 -10.90 -8.05
C PRO A 49 20.56 -10.07 -7.10
N ASP A 50 20.71 -8.78 -7.39
CA ASP A 50 21.10 -7.81 -6.38
C ASP A 50 19.86 -7.45 -5.54
N HIS A 51 19.64 -8.20 -4.47
CA HIS A 51 18.47 -8.07 -3.60
C HIS A 51 18.32 -6.67 -3.00
N ARG A 52 19.44 -6.02 -2.64
CA ARG A 52 19.39 -4.67 -2.06
C ARG A 52 18.99 -3.64 -3.11
N LYS A 53 19.52 -3.74 -4.33
CA LYS A 53 19.15 -2.87 -5.45
C LYS A 53 17.68 -3.07 -5.85
N ILE A 54 17.21 -4.31 -5.92
CA ILE A 54 15.81 -4.65 -6.19
C ILE A 54 14.91 -4.05 -5.12
N PHE A 55 15.23 -4.27 -3.85
CA PHE A 55 14.51 -3.71 -2.71
C PHE A 55 14.38 -2.18 -2.81
N LYS A 56 15.50 -1.47 -2.98
CA LYS A 56 15.49 -0.01 -3.12
C LYS A 56 14.65 0.44 -4.32
N ALA A 57 14.78 -0.23 -5.46
CA ALA A 57 14.06 0.14 -6.68
C ALA A 57 12.53 -0.02 -6.52
N ILE A 58 12.07 -1.10 -5.86
CA ILE A 58 10.64 -1.33 -5.61
C ILE A 58 10.12 -0.33 -4.58
N TYR A 59 10.74 -0.28 -3.40
CA TYR A 59 10.19 0.46 -2.27
C TYR A 59 10.38 1.98 -2.38
N THR A 60 11.18 2.50 -3.31
CA THR A 60 11.21 3.94 -3.61
C THR A 60 9.82 4.43 -4.07
N PHE A 61 9.15 3.72 -4.98
CA PHE A 61 7.80 4.10 -5.44
C PHE A 61 6.77 4.02 -4.30
N VAL A 62 6.89 2.97 -3.48
CA VAL A 62 6.03 2.78 -2.31
C VAL A 62 6.20 3.94 -1.32
N SER A 63 7.44 4.29 -0.97
CA SER A 63 7.74 5.36 -0.01
C SER A 63 7.28 6.72 -0.52
N GLU A 64 7.62 7.10 -1.76
CA GLU A 64 7.25 8.40 -2.33
C GLU A 64 5.73 8.60 -2.42
N SER A 65 5.00 7.55 -2.80
CA SER A 65 3.55 7.57 -2.81
C SER A 65 2.98 7.70 -1.39
N ASN A 66 3.52 6.96 -0.42
CA ASN A 66 3.05 6.99 0.96
C ASN A 66 3.34 8.34 1.65
N LYS A 67 4.41 9.03 1.29
CA LYS A 67 4.70 10.38 1.78
C LYS A 67 3.60 11.39 1.43
N GLN A 68 3.07 11.33 0.21
CA GLN A 68 1.96 12.18 -0.20
C GLN A 68 0.63 11.77 0.47
N MET A 69 0.40 10.45 0.56
CA MET A 69 -0.81 9.90 1.20
C MET A 69 -0.88 10.22 2.68
N PHE A 70 0.25 10.21 3.39
CA PHE A 70 0.32 10.60 4.80
C PHE A 70 -0.29 11.97 5.03
N VAL A 71 0.14 12.98 4.26
CA VAL A 71 -0.35 14.37 4.37
C VAL A 71 -1.84 14.45 4.05
N TRP A 72 -2.28 13.73 3.01
CA TRP A 72 -3.69 13.72 2.62
C TRP A 72 -4.59 13.06 3.67
N ASN A 73 -4.23 11.87 4.14
CA ASN A 73 -5.00 11.12 5.14
C ASN A 73 -5.05 11.87 6.49
N GLN A 74 -3.96 12.53 6.90
CA GLN A 74 -3.96 13.36 8.10
C GLN A 74 -4.95 14.53 7.98
N ARG A 75 -5.02 15.17 6.81
CA ARG A 75 -5.98 16.25 6.54
C ARG A 75 -7.42 15.76 6.57
N GLU A 76 -7.72 14.62 5.94
CA GLU A 76 -9.06 14.04 5.95
C GLU A 76 -9.48 13.64 7.38
N ALA A 77 -8.59 13.02 8.15
CA ALA A 77 -8.84 12.67 9.55
C ALA A 77 -9.23 13.91 10.38
N GLN A 78 -8.43 14.96 10.30
CA GLN A 78 -8.68 16.22 11.02
C GLN A 78 -10.00 16.87 10.57
N GLY A 79 -10.24 16.95 9.27
CA GLY A 79 -11.46 17.54 8.72
C GLY A 79 -12.74 16.80 9.15
N HIS A 80 -12.69 15.47 9.25
CA HIS A 80 -13.81 14.68 9.76
C HIS A 80 -13.99 14.81 11.27
N LEU A 81 -12.91 14.92 12.04
CA LEU A 81 -12.97 15.15 13.48
C LEU A 81 -13.60 16.50 13.82
N GLU A 82 -13.23 17.56 13.10
CA GLU A 82 -13.83 18.89 13.26
C GLU A 82 -15.33 18.89 12.93
N LYS A 83 -15.72 18.18 11.86
CA LYS A 83 -17.15 17.99 11.52
C LYS A 83 -17.87 17.22 12.63
N ALA A 84 -17.23 16.21 13.23
CA ALA A 84 -17.80 15.44 14.34
C ALA A 84 -18.06 16.34 15.55
N ASN A 85 -17.11 17.19 15.91
CA ASN A 85 -17.25 18.14 17.02
C ASN A 85 -18.38 19.15 16.77
N ARG A 86 -18.49 19.68 15.54
CA ARG A 86 -19.63 20.54 15.17
C ARG A 86 -20.97 19.81 15.26
N ALA A 87 -21.03 18.55 14.81
CA ALA A 87 -22.26 17.75 14.94
C ALA A 87 -22.65 17.49 16.40
N LEU A 88 -21.69 17.32 17.32
CA LEU A 88 -21.98 17.23 18.76
C LEU A 88 -22.55 18.54 19.30
N ALA A 89 -21.95 19.68 18.95
CA ALA A 89 -22.45 21.00 19.35
C ALA A 89 -23.89 21.26 18.85
N ASP A 90 -24.22 20.75 17.66
CA ASP A 90 -25.56 20.80 17.07
C ASP A 90 -26.55 19.77 17.66
N ASN A 91 -26.19 19.03 18.72
CA ASN A 91 -26.97 17.93 19.30
C ASN A 91 -27.32 16.80 18.30
N LYS A 92 -26.38 16.47 17.39
CA LYS A 92 -26.51 15.37 16.40
C LYS A 92 -25.52 14.23 16.72
N PRO A 93 -25.71 13.48 17.83
CA PRO A 93 -24.73 12.51 18.32
C PRO A 93 -24.47 11.33 17.36
N ALA A 94 -25.51 10.85 16.66
CA ALA A 94 -25.34 9.77 15.69
C ALA A 94 -24.44 10.18 14.51
N MET A 95 -24.60 11.42 14.02
CA MET A 95 -23.76 11.97 12.96
C MET A 95 -22.33 12.18 13.43
N ALA A 96 -22.16 12.70 14.65
CA ALA A 96 -20.84 12.86 15.25
C ALA A 96 -20.09 11.52 15.37
N GLN A 97 -20.77 10.47 15.85
CA GLN A 97 -20.18 9.15 15.97
C GLN A 97 -19.74 8.60 14.61
N LYS A 98 -20.58 8.73 13.58
CA LYS A 98 -20.23 8.34 12.21
C LYS A 98 -18.99 9.08 11.71
N LEU A 99 -18.94 10.40 11.86
CA LEU A 99 -17.80 11.23 11.43
C LEU A 99 -16.52 10.88 12.20
N LYS A 100 -16.62 10.56 13.50
CA LYS A 100 -15.49 10.10 14.31
C LYS A 100 -14.93 8.77 13.82
N THR A 101 -15.78 7.81 13.47
CA THR A 101 -15.34 6.53 12.88
C THR A 101 -14.59 6.76 11.56
N ILE A 102 -15.08 7.67 10.71
CA ILE A 102 -14.39 8.03 9.46
C ILE A 102 -13.03 8.67 9.75
N ALA A 103 -12.96 9.59 10.70
CA ALA A 103 -11.72 10.24 11.10
C ALA A 103 -10.66 9.23 11.58
N ILE A 104 -11.08 8.23 12.36
CA ILE A 104 -10.20 7.15 12.84
C ILE A 104 -9.65 6.31 11.67
N ALA A 105 -10.48 5.99 10.67
CA ALA A 105 -10.03 5.22 9.52
C ALA A 105 -8.92 5.93 8.73
N TYR A 106 -9.06 7.24 8.51
CA TYR A 106 -8.03 8.06 7.88
C TYR A 106 -6.79 8.24 8.75
N ASP A 107 -6.96 8.45 10.06
CA ASP A 107 -5.83 8.55 11.00
C ASP A 107 -4.98 7.27 11.01
N ASN A 108 -5.63 6.10 11.07
CA ASN A 108 -4.97 4.81 10.98
C ASN A 108 -4.20 4.64 9.67
N MET A 109 -4.81 4.99 8.53
CA MET A 109 -4.12 4.96 7.25
C MET A 109 -2.92 5.91 7.23
N SER A 110 -3.05 7.13 7.78
CA SER A 110 -1.94 8.09 7.84
C SER A 110 -0.75 7.55 8.67
N LYS A 111 -1.02 6.85 9.78
CA LYS A 111 0.01 6.22 10.61
C LYS A 111 0.74 5.12 9.84
N ILE A 112 0.02 4.27 9.12
CA ILE A 112 0.62 3.24 8.26
C ILE A 112 1.49 3.89 7.19
N ASN A 113 1.01 4.95 6.53
CA ASN A 113 1.79 5.66 5.51
C ASN A 113 3.11 6.21 6.07
N LYS A 114 3.05 6.84 7.25
CA LYS A 114 4.23 7.37 7.93
C LYS A 114 5.22 6.25 8.29
N GLN A 115 4.73 5.14 8.84
CA GLN A 115 5.56 4.00 9.21
C GLN A 115 6.26 3.37 7.98
N ILE A 116 5.59 3.32 6.83
CA ILE A 116 6.20 2.85 5.57
C ILE A 116 7.38 3.74 5.18
N VAL A 117 7.21 5.06 5.22
CA VAL A 117 8.28 6.02 4.88
C VAL A 117 9.47 5.84 5.83
N GLU A 118 9.22 5.78 7.15
CA GLU A 118 10.27 5.60 8.15
C GLU A 118 11.00 4.25 8.02
N ALA A 119 10.27 3.17 7.73
CA ALA A 119 10.87 1.85 7.54
C ALA A 119 11.75 1.80 6.27
N PHE A 120 11.33 2.51 5.21
CA PHE A 120 12.15 2.64 4.00
C PHE A 120 13.44 3.43 4.25
N GLU A 121 13.38 4.56 4.97
CA GLU A 121 14.54 5.37 5.32
C GLU A 121 15.56 4.59 6.17
N LYS A 122 15.08 3.65 6.99
CA LYS A 122 15.91 2.76 7.82
C LYS A 122 16.41 1.51 7.09
N GLU A 123 16.06 1.33 5.82
CA GLU A 123 16.28 0.09 5.05
C GLU A 123 15.73 -1.18 5.76
N ASP A 124 14.65 -1.04 6.56
CA ASP A 124 14.03 -2.16 7.29
C ASP A 124 13.03 -2.90 6.39
N SER A 125 13.55 -3.89 5.66
CA SER A 125 12.76 -4.67 4.70
C SER A 125 11.65 -5.50 5.32
N ASN A 126 11.84 -5.99 6.55
CA ASN A 126 10.86 -6.85 7.22
C ASN A 126 9.65 -6.01 7.64
N SER A 127 9.89 -4.86 8.27
CA SER A 127 8.82 -3.93 8.63
C SER A 127 8.08 -3.43 7.39
N LEU A 128 8.79 -3.10 6.31
CA LEU A 128 8.16 -2.64 5.07
C LEU A 128 7.19 -3.67 4.48
N GLN A 129 7.55 -4.96 4.46
CA GLN A 129 6.67 -6.01 3.96
C GLN A 129 5.37 -6.06 4.75
N VAL A 130 5.46 -6.13 6.09
CA VAL A 130 4.28 -6.18 6.97
C VAL A 130 3.43 -4.93 6.79
N LEU A 131 4.05 -3.74 6.82
CA LEU A 131 3.34 -2.47 6.69
C LEU A 131 2.65 -2.31 5.34
N THR A 132 3.26 -2.78 4.23
CA THR A 132 2.59 -2.75 2.91
C THR A 132 1.39 -3.68 2.83
N ALA A 133 1.41 -4.84 3.49
CA ALA A 133 0.25 -5.71 3.58
C ALA A 133 -0.86 -5.05 4.42
N THR A 134 -0.51 -4.50 5.59
CA THR A 134 -1.46 -3.76 6.45
C THR A 134 -2.05 -2.55 5.73
N TYR A 135 -1.28 -1.84 4.91
CA TYR A 135 -1.79 -0.77 4.06
C TYR A 135 -2.91 -1.29 3.14
N ILE A 136 -2.68 -2.40 2.44
CA ILE A 136 -3.63 -2.95 1.46
C ILE A 136 -4.91 -3.38 2.17
N GLU A 137 -4.79 -4.03 3.34
CA GLU A 137 -5.94 -4.40 4.17
C GLU A 137 -6.76 -3.18 4.61
N GLN A 138 -6.10 -2.14 5.14
CA GLN A 138 -6.78 -0.90 5.55
C GLN A 138 -7.42 -0.19 4.35
N GLU A 139 -6.77 -0.20 3.19
CA GLU A 139 -7.30 0.39 1.95
C GLU A 139 -8.59 -0.33 1.51
N MET A 140 -8.62 -1.66 1.57
CA MET A 140 -9.83 -2.44 1.30
C MET A 140 -10.94 -2.15 2.30
N VAL A 141 -10.62 -2.09 3.60
CA VAL A 141 -11.60 -1.73 4.64
C VAL A 141 -12.20 -0.36 4.36
N MET A 142 -11.36 0.64 4.05
CA MET A 142 -11.83 1.98 3.71
C MET A 142 -12.76 1.96 2.49
N LYS A 143 -12.35 1.29 1.40
CA LYS A 143 -13.16 1.18 0.17
C LYS A 143 -14.50 0.48 0.40
N ASN A 144 -14.50 -0.64 1.14
CA ASN A 144 -15.72 -1.39 1.45
C ASN A 144 -16.71 -0.57 2.32
N ASN A 145 -16.20 0.41 3.07
CA ASN A 145 -17.02 1.35 3.83
C ASN A 145 -17.40 2.61 3.02
N GLY A 146 -17.14 2.62 1.70
CA GLY A 146 -17.44 3.74 0.81
C GLY A 146 -16.56 4.96 1.05
N LEU A 147 -15.42 4.81 1.72
CA LEU A 147 -14.47 5.90 1.94
C LEU A 147 -13.60 6.11 0.71
N LYS A 148 -13.35 7.39 0.41
CA LYS A 148 -12.42 7.75 -0.64
C LYS A 148 -11.00 7.38 -0.21
N THR A 149 -10.24 6.80 -1.13
CA THR A 149 -8.82 6.49 -0.93
C THR A 149 -7.99 7.25 -1.95
N PHE A 150 -6.76 7.59 -1.58
CA PHE A 150 -5.83 8.22 -2.50
C PHE A 150 -5.30 7.16 -3.50
N PRO A 151 -5.31 7.41 -4.81
CA PRO A 151 -4.83 6.43 -5.78
C PRO A 151 -3.36 6.07 -5.56
N ARG A 152 -3.06 4.77 -5.47
CA ARG A 152 -1.67 4.31 -5.39
C ARG A 152 -0.94 4.47 -6.72
N GLU A 153 0.31 4.89 -6.65
CA GLU A 153 1.26 4.92 -7.78
C GLU A 153 2.17 3.68 -7.83
N TRP A 154 1.88 2.69 -6.98
CA TRP A 154 2.65 1.47 -6.82
C TRP A 154 1.72 0.24 -6.76
N PHE A 155 2.31 -0.94 -6.94
CA PHE A 155 1.67 -2.26 -6.96
C PHE A 155 2.34 -3.16 -5.93
N GLY A 156 1.56 -3.97 -5.22
CA GLY A 156 2.10 -5.15 -4.54
C GLY A 156 2.63 -6.16 -5.55
N GLU A 157 3.45 -7.12 -5.10
CA GLU A 157 4.06 -8.11 -6.00
C GLU A 157 3.02 -8.92 -6.79
N ALA A 158 1.99 -9.43 -6.10
CA ALA A 158 0.91 -10.17 -6.74
C ALA A 158 0.14 -9.31 -7.77
N GLU A 159 -0.15 -8.05 -7.43
CA GLU A 159 -0.82 -7.09 -8.33
C GLU A 159 0.04 -6.84 -9.57
N ALA A 160 1.34 -6.61 -9.38
CA ALA A 160 2.27 -6.37 -10.48
C ALA A 160 2.35 -7.58 -11.43
N VAL A 161 2.37 -8.81 -10.90
CA VAL A 161 2.37 -10.04 -11.71
C VAL A 161 1.12 -10.13 -12.60
N VAL A 162 -0.06 -9.86 -12.04
CA VAL A 162 -1.31 -9.92 -12.81
C VAL A 162 -1.33 -8.86 -13.90
N VAL A 163 -0.99 -7.61 -13.56
CA VAL A 163 -0.99 -6.50 -14.53
C VAL A 163 0.03 -6.75 -15.65
N LEU A 164 1.24 -7.22 -15.32
CA LEU A 164 2.26 -7.56 -16.32
C LEU A 164 1.81 -8.68 -17.27
N ARG A 165 1.08 -9.69 -16.78
CA ARG A 165 0.52 -10.76 -17.62
C ARG A 165 -0.54 -10.22 -18.58
N GLN A 166 -1.44 -9.36 -18.09
CA GLN A 166 -2.47 -8.73 -18.92
C GLN A 166 -1.85 -7.83 -20.00
N MET A 167 -0.77 -7.10 -19.66
CA MET A 167 -0.05 -6.27 -20.63
C MET A 167 0.65 -7.08 -21.73
N ALA A 168 1.05 -8.32 -21.45
CA ALA A 168 1.71 -9.18 -22.44
C ALA A 168 0.73 -9.87 -23.40
N GLN A 169 -0.58 -9.86 -23.10
CA GLN A 169 -1.64 -10.46 -23.91
C GLN A 169 -2.31 -9.46 -24.87
N LYS A 170 -1.97 -8.18 -24.78
CA LYS A 170 -2.42 -7.10 -25.68
C LYS A 170 -1.38 -6.86 -26.77
#